data_AF-A0A820S446-F1
#
_entry.id   AF-A0A820S446-F1
#
_cell.length_a   1.000
_cell.length_b   1.000
_cell.length_c   1.000
_cell.angle_alpha   90.00
_cell.angle_beta   90.00
_cell.angle_gamma   90.00
#
_symmetry.space_group_name_H-M   'P 1'
#
loop_
_entity.id
_entity.type
_entity.pdbx_description
1 polymer ?
#
loop_
_entity_poly.entity_id
_entity_poly.type
_entity_poly.pdbx_seq_one_letter_code
_entity_poly.pdbx_strand_id
1 'polypeptide(L)'
;SYCTPLDDYVHKPDPVFAWKRIQVFPYSTHTIHILNMTSQQWFNSILNKNSNSFSSRSIWWHYMIITVPKILKRSQTAFLLISGGSNNNP
;
A
#
# COMPACT_ATOMS: atom_id res chain seq x y z
N SER A 1 24.52 -8.71 -8.52
CA SER A 1 23.16 -8.20 -8.73
C SER A 1 23.24 -6.71 -8.93
N TYR A 2 22.73 -6.17 -10.04
CA TYR A 2 22.75 -4.73 -10.29
C TYR A 2 21.57 -4.09 -9.53
N CYS A 3 21.88 -3.23 -8.56
CA CYS A 3 20.88 -2.42 -7.86
C CYS A 3 20.65 -1.15 -8.69
N THR A 4 19.41 -0.89 -9.08
CA THR A 4 19.05 0.36 -9.75
C THR A 4 18.75 1.44 -8.72
N PRO A 5 18.80 2.75 -9.09
CA PRO A 5 18.31 3.82 -8.22
C PRO A 5 16.85 3.63 -7.78
N LEU A 6 16.04 2.90 -8.57
CA LEU A 6 14.68 2.53 -8.20
C LEU A 6 14.66 1.46 -7.10
N ASP A 7 15.54 0.47 -7.16
CA ASP A 7 15.67 -0.55 -6.11
C ASP A 7 16.11 0.07 -4.79
N ASP A 8 17.07 1.01 -4.81
CA ASP A 8 17.50 1.76 -3.62
C ASP A 8 16.35 2.59 -3.04
N TYR A 9 15.55 3.21 -3.92
CA TYR A 9 14.39 4.00 -3.52
C TYR A 9 13.31 3.12 -2.86
N VAL A 10 12.95 1.99 -3.46
CA VAL A 10 11.91 1.08 -2.97
C VAL A 10 12.32 0.41 -1.64
N HIS A 11 13.60 0.08 -1.47
CA HIS A 11 14.10 -0.57 -0.26
C HIS A 11 14.47 0.38 0.87
N LYS A 12 14.47 1.70 0.61
CA LYS A 12 14.75 2.68 1.65
C LYS A 12 13.65 2.63 2.72
N PRO A 13 14.01 2.51 4.01
CA PRO A 13 13.02 2.63 5.09
C PRO A 13 12.29 3.97 4.98
N ASP A 14 10.97 3.91 4.88
CA ASP A 14 10.10 5.07 4.87
C ASP A 14 9.38 5.17 6.23
N PRO A 15 9.63 6.23 7.04
CA PRO A 15 8.96 6.39 8.33
C PRO A 15 7.44 6.53 8.22
N VAL A 16 6.89 6.83 7.04
CA VAL A 16 5.44 6.87 6.84
C VAL A 16 4.83 5.52 6.51
N PHE A 17 5.64 4.49 6.23
CA PHE A 17 5.13 3.14 6.01
C PHE A 17 4.44 2.66 7.29
N ALA A 18 3.13 2.45 7.19
CA ALA A 18 2.32 2.02 8.31
C ALA A 18 1.09 1.32 7.78
N TRP A 19 0.53 0.41 8.56
CA TRP A 19 -0.77 -0.15 8.26
C TRP A 19 -1.55 -0.38 9.54
N LYS A 20 -2.88 -0.27 9.43
CA LYS A 20 -3.81 -0.55 10.51
C LYS A 20 -4.94 -1.42 9.98
N ARG A 21 -5.23 -2.50 10.70
CA ARG A 21 -6.44 -3.28 10.45
C ARG A 21 -7.66 -2.49 10.91
N ILE A 22 -8.53 -2.13 9.98
CA ILE A 22 -9.73 -1.34 10.25
C ILE A 22 -10.97 -2.21 10.41
N GLN A 23 -11.00 -3.38 9.76
CA GLN A 23 -12.14 -4.28 9.85
C GLN A 23 -11.73 -5.74 9.68
N VAL A 24 -12.51 -6.63 10.29
CA VAL A 24 -12.40 -8.09 10.15
C VAL A 24 -13.78 -8.68 10.00
N PHE A 25 -13.93 -9.54 9.00
CA PHE A 25 -15.16 -10.29 8.75
C PHE A 25 -14.88 -11.78 8.76
N PRO A 26 -15.31 -12.52 9.79
CA PRO A 26 -15.24 -13.96 9.80
C PRO A 26 -16.36 -14.57 8.96
N TYR A 27 -16.04 -15.58 8.17
CA TYR A 27 -17.02 -16.41 7.46
C TYR A 27 -16.77 -17.90 7.76
N SER A 28 -17.66 -18.76 7.29
CA SER A 28 -17.52 -20.20 7.48
C SER A 28 -16.26 -20.76 6.80
N THR A 29 -15.87 -20.22 5.64
CA THR A 29 -14.78 -20.73 4.79
C THR A 29 -13.49 -19.90 4.83
N HIS A 30 -13.58 -18.61 5.18
CA HIS A 30 -12.44 -17.68 5.17
C HIS A 30 -12.63 -16.54 6.18
N THR A 31 -11.57 -15.79 6.43
CA THR A 31 -11.60 -14.51 7.15
C THR A 31 -11.14 -13.41 6.21
N ILE A 32 -11.88 -12.30 6.15
CA ILE A 32 -11.48 -11.12 5.39
C ILE A 32 -10.93 -10.09 6.38
N HIS A 33 -9.75 -9.56 6.11
CA HIS A 33 -9.15 -8.43 6.82
C HIS A 33 -9.09 -7.23 5.89
N ILE A 34 -9.56 -6.08 6.36
CA ILE A 34 -9.39 -4.82 5.65
C ILE A 34 -8.34 -3.99 6.40
N LEU A 35 -7.29 -3.61 5.70
CA LEU A 35 -6.23 -2.74 6.21
C LEU A 35 -6.32 -1.39 5.53
N ASN A 36 -6.10 -0.31 6.29
CA ASN A 36 -5.64 0.96 5.73
C ASN A 36 -4.10 0.93 5.79
N MET A 37 -3.45 0.97 4.63
CA MET A 37 -2.01 0.88 4.48
C MET A 37 -1.48 2.15 3.83
N THR A 38 -0.55 2.83 4.50
CA THR A 38 0.33 3.82 3.88
C THR A 38 1.53 3.10 3.30
N SER A 39 1.73 3.27 1.99
CA SER A 39 2.80 2.64 1.23
C SER A 39 4.09 3.44 1.36
N GLN A 40 4.10 4.68 0.86
CA GLN A 40 5.30 5.52 0.83
C GLN A 40 4.96 7.00 0.63
N GLN A 41 5.94 7.86 0.89
CA GLN A 41 5.94 9.24 0.47
C GLN A 41 6.75 9.41 -0.83
N TRP A 42 6.08 9.74 -1.94
CA TRP A 42 6.72 9.77 -3.26
C TRP A 42 7.47 11.06 -3.62
N PHE A 43 7.52 12.05 -2.70
CA PHE A 43 8.37 13.25 -2.82
C PHE A 43 8.34 14.09 -1.52
N ASN A 44 9.42 14.81 -1.19
CA ASN A 44 9.43 15.71 -0.03
C ASN A 44 8.70 17.02 -0.37
N SER A 45 7.54 17.25 0.25
CA SER A 45 6.70 18.43 0.00
C SER A 45 7.38 19.76 0.35
N ILE A 46 8.45 19.73 1.15
CA ILE A 46 9.15 20.93 1.63
C ILE A 46 10.14 21.47 0.58
N LEU A 47 10.67 20.64 -0.33
CA LEU A 47 11.75 21.04 -1.24
C LEU A 47 11.32 21.96 -2.39
N ASN A 48 10.03 22.13 -2.69
CA ASN A 48 9.61 22.85 -3.89
C ASN A 48 8.30 23.65 -3.71
N LYS A 49 8.36 24.70 -2.89
CA LYS A 49 7.30 25.73 -2.77
C LYS A 49 7.11 26.59 -4.04
N ASN A 50 7.95 26.44 -5.07
CA ASN A 50 8.00 27.35 -6.22
C ASN A 50 7.38 26.81 -7.52
N SER A 51 6.72 25.64 -7.51
CA SER A 51 6.15 25.03 -8.72
C SER A 51 4.66 24.67 -8.52
N ASN A 52 3.77 25.47 -9.13
CA ASN A 52 2.30 25.39 -9.05
C ASN A 52 1.64 24.15 -9.71
N SER A 53 2.33 23.01 -9.82
CA SER A 53 1.88 21.91 -10.69
C SER A 53 2.02 20.49 -10.13
N PHE A 54 2.39 20.31 -8.85
CA PHE A 54 2.52 18.97 -8.27
C PHE A 54 1.52 18.70 -7.15
N SER A 55 1.00 17.47 -7.18
CA SER A 55 -0.08 16.95 -6.34
C SER A 55 0.22 17.13 -4.84
N SER A 56 -0.74 17.71 -4.11
CA SER A 56 -0.76 17.79 -2.65
C SER A 56 -0.81 16.41 -1.94
N ARG A 57 -0.91 15.31 -2.70
CA ARG A 57 -1.05 13.93 -2.21
C ARG A 57 0.28 13.18 -2.29
N SER A 58 1.29 13.68 -1.58
CA SER A 58 2.63 13.06 -1.52
C SER A 58 2.66 11.72 -0.78
N ILE A 59 1.66 11.44 0.06
CA ILE A 59 1.51 10.18 0.79
C ILE A 59 0.61 9.26 -0.03
N TRP A 60 1.13 8.08 -0.39
CA TRP A 60 0.37 7.04 -1.05
C TRP A 60 -0.16 6.05 -0.03
N TRP A 61 -1.47 5.81 -0.08
CA TRP A 61 -2.15 4.86 0.79
C TRP A 61 -3.23 4.11 0.02
N HIS A 62 -3.56 2.92 0.50
CA HIS A 62 -4.54 2.02 -0.12
C HIS A 62 -5.34 1.28 0.94
N TYR A 63 -6.58 0.92 0.59
CA TYR A 63 -7.28 -0.15 1.29
C TYR A 63 -6.79 -1.50 0.77
N MET A 64 -6.26 -2.33 1.67
CA MET A 64 -5.83 -3.69 1.35
C MET A 64 -6.85 -4.68 1.90
N ILE A 65 -7.43 -5.48 1.02
CA ILE A 65 -8.38 -6.54 1.38
C ILE A 65 -7.66 -7.87 1.31
N ILE A 66 -7.50 -8.53 2.46
CA ILE A 66 -6.81 -9.81 2.60
C ILE A 66 -7.82 -10.88 2.95
N THR A 67 -8.03 -11.82 2.03
CA THR A 67 -8.92 -12.98 2.25
C THR A 67 -8.08 -14.21 2.58
N VAL A 68 -8.22 -14.70 3.81
CA VAL A 68 -7.48 -15.86 4.33
C VAL A 68 -8.43 -17.06 4.46
N PRO A 69 -8.30 -18.11 3.61
CA PRO A 69 -9.08 -19.33 3.76
C PRO A 69 -8.81 -20.01 5.12
N LYS A 70 -9.83 -20.64 5.71
CA LYS A 70 -9.64 -21.43 6.95
C LYS A 70 -8.76 -22.66 6.73
N ILE A 71 -8.78 -23.22 5.52
CA ILE A 71 -7.94 -24.34 5.12
C ILE A 71 -6.96 -23.83 4.07
N LEU A 72 -5.72 -23.54 4.50
CA LEU A 72 -4.63 -23.09 3.63
C LEU A 72 -3.93 -24.30 3.01
N LYS A 73 -4.25 -24.59 1.73
CA LYS A 73 -3.58 -25.66 0.97
C LYS A 73 -2.18 -25.27 0.47
N ARG A 74 -1.94 -23.97 0.28
CA ARG A 74 -0.65 -23.39 -0.15
C ARG A 74 -0.39 -22.13 0.67
N SER A 75 0.59 -22.18 1.55
CA SER A 75 0.94 -21.07 2.46
C SER A 75 2.09 -20.19 1.97
N GLN A 76 2.84 -20.65 0.96
CA GLN A 76 4.03 -19.96 0.43
C GLN A 76 3.73 -19.04 -0.76
N THR A 77 2.49 -19.03 -1.25
CA THR A 77 2.10 -18.25 -2.44
C THR A 77 0.82 -17.50 -2.14
N ALA A 78 0.81 -16.22 -2.51
CA ALA A 78 -0.37 -15.37 -2.49
C ALA A 78 -0.63 -14.81 -3.89
N PHE A 79 -1.89 -14.46 -4.16
CA PHE A 79 -2.28 -13.74 -5.35
C PHE A 79 -2.60 -12.29 -4.96
N LEU A 80 -1.98 -11.33 -5.66
CA LEU A 80 -2.23 -9.91 -5.48
C LEU A 80 -2.92 -9.36 -6.73
N LEU A 81 -4.10 -8.78 -6.54
CA LEU A 81 -4.79 -8.01 -7.56
C LEU A 81 -4.80 -6.54 -7.14
N ILE A 82 -4.25 -5.69 -8.00
CA ILE A 82 -4.30 -4.23 -7.83
C ILE A 82 -5.41 -3.72 -8.73
N SER A 83 -6.44 -3.14 -8.14
CA SER A 83 -7.60 -2.60 -8.85
C SER A 83 -8.06 -1.29 -8.22
N GLY A 84 -8.84 -0.50 -8.96
CA GLY A 84 -9.15 0.88 -8.59
C GLY A 84 -7.94 1.81 -8.79
N GLY A 85 -8.19 3.11 -8.71
CA GLY A 85 -7.16 4.12 -8.96
C GLY A 85 -7.75 5.34 -9.67
N SER A 86 -8.09 6.35 -8.89
CA SER A 86 -8.39 7.67 -9.40
C SER A 86 -7.90 8.69 -8.38
N ASN A 87 -7.13 9.67 -8.82
CA ASN A 87 -6.77 10.79 -7.96
C ASN A 87 -7.91 11.81 -7.83
N ASN A 88 -9.05 11.57 -8.50
CA ASN A 88 -10.16 12.51 -8.56
C ASN A 88 -11.24 12.27 -7.48
N ASN A 89 -11.20 11.15 -6.75
CA ASN A 89 -12.08 10.92 -5.60
C ASN A 89 -11.33 10.22 -4.45
N PRO A 90 -11.56 10.61 -3.17
CA PRO A 90 -10.90 10.05 -1.99
C PRO A 90 -11.35 8.62 -1.66
#